data_AF-A0A8X8YQH8-F1
#
_entry.id   AF-A0A8X8YQH8-F1
#
_cell.length_a   1.000
_cell.length_b   1.000
_cell.length_c   1.000
_cell.angle_alpha   90.00
_cell.angle_beta   90.00
_cell.angle_gamma   90.00
#
_symmetry.space_group_name_H-M   'P 1'
#
loop_
_entity.id
_entity.type
_entity.pdbx_description
1 polymer ?
#
loop_
_entity_poly.entity_id
_entity_poly.type
_entity_poly.pdbx_seq_one_letter_code
_entity_poly.pdbx_strand_id
1 'polypeptide(L)'
;MTCLCCCGCRKLLGEELAGLNIRDLQNLENQLETSLKGVRVKKASKNHGNAIHQENMELYKKMNIIVKENEELRKKVLADYD
;
A
#
# COMPACT_ATOMS: atom_id res chain seq x y z
N MET A 1 9.00 -11.68 30.35
CA MET A 1 9.40 -11.67 28.93
C MET A 1 9.76 -10.24 28.53
N THR A 2 10.80 -9.69 29.16
CA THR A 2 11.34 -8.37 28.85
C THR A 2 12.38 -8.57 27.77
N CYS A 3 12.06 -8.20 26.54
CA CYS A 3 13.06 -8.08 25.49
C CYS A 3 14.04 -6.99 25.95
N LEU A 4 15.23 -7.40 26.41
CA LEU A 4 16.39 -6.52 26.44
C LEU A 4 16.61 -6.06 25.00
N CYS A 5 16.08 -4.87 24.71
CA CYS A 5 16.20 -4.21 23.42
C CYS A 5 17.68 -4.22 23.00
N CYS A 6 17.97 -4.88 21.87
CA CYS A 6 19.31 -4.93 21.29
C CYS A 6 19.88 -3.51 21.17
N CYS A 7 21.13 -3.33 21.61
CA CYS A 7 21.87 -2.05 21.54
C CYS A 7 21.85 -1.44 20.13
N GLY A 8 21.71 -2.26 19.09
CA GLY A 8 21.54 -1.82 17.69
C GLY A 8 20.24 -1.07 17.40
N CYS A 9 19.12 -1.42 18.05
CA CYS A 9 17.83 -0.74 17.83
C CYS A 9 17.83 0.67 18.42
N ARG A 10 18.46 0.88 19.58
CA ARG A 10 18.59 2.20 20.22
C ARG A 10 19.36 3.19 19.36
N LYS A 11 20.49 2.75 18.78
CA LYS A 11 21.26 3.57 17.82
C LYS A 11 20.44 3.97 16.60
N LEU A 12 19.69 3.03 16.00
CA LEU A 12 18.81 3.32 14.87
C LEU A 12 17.65 4.29 15.23
N LEU A 13 17.29 4.39 16.51
CA LEU A 13 16.31 5.36 17.02
C LEU A 13 16.93 6.71 17.40
N GLY A 14 18.25 6.86 17.29
CA GLY A 14 18.99 8.07 17.69
C GLY A 14 19.39 8.11 19.16
N GLU A 15 19.29 6.99 19.87
CA GLU A 15 19.71 6.83 21.27
C GLU A 15 21.14 6.25 21.35
N GLU A 16 21.84 6.50 22.46
CA GLU A 16 23.20 5.95 22.72
C GLU A 16 24.22 6.24 21.60
N LEU A 17 24.15 7.43 20.99
CA LEU A 17 25.08 7.87 19.95
C LEU A 17 26.43 8.35 20.49
N ALA A 18 26.53 8.58 21.81
CA ALA A 18 27.76 8.97 22.47
C ALA A 18 28.84 7.89 22.27
N GLY A 19 30.02 8.29 21.78
CA GLY A 19 31.14 7.39 21.49
C GLY A 19 31.20 6.88 20.04
N LEU A 20 30.24 7.23 19.19
CA LEU A 20 30.36 7.04 17.74
C LEU A 20 31.22 8.15 17.12
N ASN A 21 32.07 7.78 16.18
CA ASN A 21 32.80 8.77 15.38
C ASN A 21 31.92 9.33 14.25
N ILE A 22 32.39 10.39 13.58
CA ILE A 22 31.64 11.05 12.50
C ILE A 22 31.28 10.07 11.36
N ARG A 23 32.18 9.15 11.04
CA ARG A 23 31.95 8.14 9.98
C ARG A 23 30.87 7.14 10.38
N ASP A 24 30.83 6.73 11.64
CA ASP A 24 29.82 5.81 12.16
C ASP A 24 28.44 6.47 12.18
N LEU A 25 28.36 7.74 12.56
CA LEU A 25 27.12 8.53 12.51
C LEU A 25 26.64 8.70 11.06
N GLN A 26 27.53 9.05 10.14
CA GLN A 26 27.19 9.19 8.72
C GLN A 26 26.70 7.85 8.12
N ASN A 27 27.31 6.73 8.50
CA ASN A 27 26.88 5.40 8.08
C ASN A 27 25.49 5.04 8.64
N LEU A 28 25.20 5.44 9.88
CA LEU A 28 23.92 5.23 10.52
C LEU A 28 22.82 6.04 9.82
N GLU A 29 23.08 7.30 9.50
CA GLU A 29 22.18 8.15 8.72
C GLU A 29 21.89 7.56 7.34
N ASN A 30 22.93 7.15 6.60
CA ASN A 30 22.77 6.53 5.28
C ASN A 30 21.93 5.25 5.32
N GLN A 31 22.11 4.43 6.36
CA GLN A 31 21.30 3.22 6.57
C GLN A 31 19.84 3.55 6.86
N LEU A 32 19.58 4.55 7.70
CA LEU A 32 18.22 5.00 8.02
C LEU A 32 17.54 5.62 6.79
N GLU A 33 18.24 6.45 6.03
CA GLU A 33 17.72 7.06 4.82
C GLU A 33 17.33 6.01 3.77
N THR A 34 18.25 5.08 3.48
CA THR A 34 18.02 4.00 2.52
C THR A 34 16.83 3.12 2.94
N SER A 35 16.77 2.75 4.22
CA SER A 35 15.70 1.91 4.77
C SER A 35 14.35 2.63 4.72
N LEU A 36 14.30 3.90 5.11
CA LEU A 36 13.09 4.70 5.10
C LEU A 36 12.57 4.93 3.67
N LYS A 37 13.48 5.16 2.72
CA LYS A 37 13.12 5.27 1.29
C LYS A 37 12.47 3.97 0.80
N GLY A 38 13.04 2.82 1.13
CA GLY A 38 12.46 1.51 0.80
C GLY A 38 11.05 1.32 1.37
N VAL A 39 10.85 1.67 2.65
CA VAL A 39 9.53 1.61 3.31
C VAL A 39 8.53 2.53 2.62
N ARG A 40 8.92 3.77 2.28
CA ARG A 40 8.04 4.74 1.59
C ARG A 40 7.60 4.24 0.23
N VAL A 41 8.52 3.70 -0.58
CA VAL A 41 8.20 3.13 -1.90
C VAL A 41 7.24 1.95 -1.77
N LYS A 42 7.51 1.01 -0.84
CA LYS A 42 6.64 -0.15 -0.61
C LYS A 42 5.25 0.24 -0.11
N LYS A 43 5.15 1.28 0.72
CA LYS A 43 3.86 1.81 1.19
C LYS A 43 3.09 2.48 0.04
N ALA A 44 3.78 3.26 -0.79
CA ALA A 44 3.16 3.91 -1.95
C ALA A 44 2.61 2.89 -2.96
N SER A 45 3.38 1.85 -3.30
CA SER A 45 2.93 0.79 -4.22
C SER A 45 1.74 0.00 -3.66
N LYS A 46 1.75 -0.32 -2.37
CA LYS A 46 0.64 -0.99 -1.70
C LYS A 46 -0.63 -0.14 -1.70
N ASN A 47 -0.52 1.16 -1.41
CA ASN A 47 -1.65 2.08 -1.44
C ASN A 47 -2.23 2.22 -2.85
N HIS A 48 -1.37 2.29 -3.88
CA HIS A 48 -1.81 2.36 -5.27
C HIS A 48 -2.51 1.06 -5.70
N GLY A 49 -1.97 -0.11 -5.35
CA GLY A 49 -2.62 -1.40 -5.61
C GLY A 49 -3.97 -1.53 -4.92
N ASN A 50 -4.11 -1.02 -3.70
CA ASN A 50 -5.39 -0.99 -2.99
C ASN A 50 -6.42 -0.08 -3.69
N ALA A 51 -6.00 1.09 -4.17
CA ALA A 51 -6.88 2.00 -4.90
C ALA A 51 -7.39 1.36 -6.20
N ILE A 52 -6.50 0.77 -7.01
CA ILE A 52 -6.87 0.03 -8.23
C ILE A 52 -7.84 -1.12 -7.90
N HIS A 53 -7.56 -1.88 -6.84
CA HIS A 53 -8.44 -2.97 -6.45
C HIS A 53 -9.84 -2.48 -6.08
N GLN A 54 -9.94 -1.36 -5.36
CA GLN A 54 -11.22 -0.74 -5.01
C GLN A 54 -11.97 -0.27 -6.27
N GLU A 55 -11.30 0.42 -7.19
CA GLU A 55 -11.89 0.86 -8.46
C GLU A 55 -12.40 -0.31 -9.29
N ASN A 56 -11.62 -1.40 -9.39
CA ASN A 56 -12.04 -2.61 -10.10
C ASN A 56 -13.30 -3.22 -9.48
N MET A 57 -13.40 -3.27 -8.15
CA MET A 57 -14.60 -3.76 -7.46
C MET A 57 -15.83 -2.90 -7.76
N GLU A 58 -15.68 -1.58 -7.87
CA GLU A 58 -16.77 -0.69 -8.27
C GLU A 58 -17.17 -0.89 -9.74
N LEU A 59 -16.20 -1.07 -10.63
CA LEU A 59 -16.45 -1.36 -12.05
C LEU A 59 -17.19 -2.69 -12.23
N TYR A 60 -16.82 -3.74 -11.51
CA TYR A 60 -17.55 -5.02 -11.53
C TYR A 60 -19.00 -4.87 -11.10
N LYS A 61 -19.27 -4.05 -10.06
CA LYS A 61 -20.66 -3.76 -9.63
C LYS A 61 -21.45 -3.04 -10.73
N LYS A 62 -20.86 -2.02 -11.36
CA LYS A 62 -21.50 -1.27 -12.46
C LYS A 62 -21.77 -2.17 -13.66
N MET A 63 -20.81 -3.03 -14.03
CA MET A 63 -20.97 -3.99 -15.13
C MET A 63 -22.14 -4.95 -14.88
N ASN A 64 -22.28 -5.47 -13.65
CA ASN A 64 -23.38 -6.36 -13.30
C ASN A 64 -24.75 -5.68 -13.42
N ILE A 65 -24.84 -4.39 -13.11
CA ILE A 65 -26.08 -3.61 -13.29
C ILE A 65 -26.40 -3.47 -14.78
N ILE A 66 -25.43 -3.04 -15.59
CA ILE A 66 -25.60 -2.87 -17.04
C ILE A 66 -26.01 -4.18 -17.72
N VAL A 67 -25.42 -5.31 -17.32
CA VAL A 67 -25.78 -6.64 -17.87
C VAL A 67 -27.25 -6.96 -17.57
N LYS A 68 -27.72 -6.71 -16.35
CA LYS A 68 -29.12 -6.95 -15.97
C LYS A 68 -30.08 -6.03 -16.71
N GLU A 69 -29.79 -4.73 -16.75
CA GLU A 69 -30.61 -3.76 -17.48
C GLU A 69 -30.69 -4.10 -18.98
N ASN A 70 -29.57 -4.50 -19.59
CA ASN A 70 -29.55 -4.94 -20.98
C ASN A 70 -30.39 -6.20 -21.23
N GLU A 71 -30.39 -7.15 -20.28
CA GLU A 71 -31.23 -8.34 -20.37
C GLU A 71 -32.73 -7.98 -20.32
N GLU A 72 -33.11 -7.07 -19.41
CA GLU A 72 -34.48 -6.57 -19.31
C GLU A 72 -34.93 -5.82 -20.56
N LEU A 73 -34.06 -4.95 -21.10
CA LEU A 73 -34.35 -4.23 -22.34
C LEU A 73 -34.53 -5.18 -23.52
N ARG A 74 -33.68 -6.21 -23.65
CA ARG A 74 -33.83 -7.23 -24.69
C ARG A 74 -35.17 -7.98 -24.60
N LYS A 75 -35.65 -8.27 -23.38
CA LYS A 75 -36.96 -8.89 -23.16
C LYS A 75 -38.09 -7.96 -23.61
N LYS A 76 -38.02 -6.67 -23.30
CA LYS A 76 -39.02 -5.67 -23.73
C LYS A 76 -39.06 -5.54 -25.26
N VAL A 77 -37.88 -5.38 -25.88
CA VAL A 77 -37.77 -5.31 -27.35
C VAL A 77 -38.40 -6.54 -28.01
N LEU A 78 -38.16 -7.75 -27.48
CA LEU A 78 -38.78 -8.96 -28.03
C LEU A 78 -40.31 -8.97 -27.88
N ALA A 79 -40.84 -8.46 -26.77
CA ALA A 79 -42.28 -8.38 -26.53
C ALA A 79 -43.00 -7.31 -27.39
N ASP A 80 -42.28 -6.32 -27.92
CA ASP A 80 -42.84 -5.29 -28.79
C ASP A 80 -42.98 -5.75 -30.27
N TYR A 81 -42.44 -6.91 -30.62
CA TYR A 81 -42.53 -7.51 -31.97
C TYR A 81 -43.63 -8.59 -32.11
N ASP A 82 -44.36 -8.88 -31.03
CA ASP A 82 -45.55 -9.76 -30.98
C ASP A 82 -46.84 -8.93 -30.91
#